data_AF-A0A563EXQ0-F1
#
_entry.id   AF-A0A563EXQ0-F1
#
_cell.length_a   1.000
_cell.length_b   1.000
_cell.length_c   1.000
_cell.angle_alpha   90.00
_cell.angle_beta   90.00
_cell.angle_gamma   90.00
#
_symmetry.space_group_name_H-M   'P 1'
#
loop_
_entity.id
_entity.type
_entity.pdbx_description
1 polymer ?
#
loop_
_entity_poly.entity_id
_entity_poly.type
_entity_poly.pdbx_seq_one_letter_code
_entity_poly.pdbx_strand_id
1 'polypeptide(L)'
;MPTEKERLDAVEPKVATLISHVAQLADELSRVTARLVVLERRLSGAGDGDVAALDSVDECAALVSALRAAWDAEQELLAEKVRVALRQEVAEFEGMKSRLAALRAKLGGRGVSRYERDHLDHEARQLEWQIGASEASFASASDRLAADEDASTEDWRQEAVVAGDKARAEMQDFAAARVSSALGASLRMPVWFRVGVGEITTPDPAPWLRAAVALVAYRLEYGVDDPVNPLGAVPSASSGSAAWVRRTEVHADIVSQLASLSAVFRLQ
;
A
#
# COMPACT_ATOMS: atom_id res chain seq x y z
N MET A 1 4.64 -23.23 81.04
CA MET A 1 4.91 -23.78 79.70
C MET A 1 3.71 -23.41 78.83
N PRO A 2 3.88 -22.64 77.75
CA PRO A 2 2.75 -22.32 76.86
C PRO A 2 2.18 -23.61 76.26
N THR A 3 0.86 -23.70 76.21
CA THR A 3 0.15 -24.85 75.65
C THR A 3 0.38 -24.93 74.13
N GLU A 4 0.27 -26.12 73.55
CA GLU A 4 0.44 -26.34 72.11
C GLU A 4 -0.50 -25.44 71.28
N LYS A 5 -1.71 -25.19 71.80
CA LYS A 5 -2.67 -24.26 71.23
C LYS A 5 -2.19 -22.81 71.22
N GLU A 6 -1.65 -22.30 72.34
CA GLU A 6 -1.09 -20.94 72.40
C GLU A 6 0.13 -20.76 71.48
N ARG A 7 0.89 -21.84 71.23
CA ARG A 7 1.99 -21.81 70.26
C ARG A 7 1.46 -21.78 68.82
N LEU A 8 0.38 -22.50 68.54
CA LEU A 8 -0.30 -22.52 67.24
C LEU A 8 -0.94 -21.17 66.92
N ASP A 9 -1.68 -20.59 67.88
CA ASP A 9 -2.34 -19.29 67.76
C ASP A 9 -1.33 -18.15 67.51
N ALA A 10 -0.08 -18.30 67.96
CA ALA A 10 1.00 -17.33 67.73
C ALA A 10 1.74 -17.53 66.38
N VAL A 11 1.70 -18.74 65.81
CA VAL A 11 2.37 -19.08 64.54
C VAL A 11 1.44 -18.91 63.35
N GLU A 12 0.15 -19.20 63.49
CA GLU A 12 -0.86 -19.08 62.45
C GLU A 12 -0.93 -17.70 61.76
N PRO A 13 -0.95 -16.56 62.47
CA PRO A 13 -0.93 -15.25 61.82
C PRO A 13 0.40 -14.96 61.10
N LYS A 14 1.52 -15.52 61.59
CA LYS A 14 2.83 -15.38 60.94
C LYS A 14 2.88 -16.18 59.65
N VAL A 15 2.31 -17.39 59.64
CA VAL A 15 2.18 -18.22 58.44
C VAL A 15 1.26 -17.56 57.42
N ALA A 16 0.11 -17.01 57.85
CA ALA A 16 -0.79 -16.27 56.96
C ALA A 16 -0.11 -15.04 56.33
N THR A 17 0.68 -14.30 57.12
CA THR A 17 1.47 -13.15 56.62
C THR A 17 2.53 -13.60 55.62
N LEU A 18 3.24 -14.71 55.90
CA LEU A 18 4.23 -15.28 54.98
C LEU A 18 3.59 -15.73 53.67
N ILE A 19 2.43 -16.38 53.71
CA ILE A 19 1.69 -16.78 52.50
C ILE A 19 1.32 -15.54 51.66
N SER A 20 0.83 -14.48 52.31
CA SER A 20 0.51 -13.22 51.63
C SER A 20 1.74 -12.58 50.98
N HIS A 21 2.89 -12.53 51.68
CA HIS A 21 4.12 -11.97 51.12
C HIS A 21 4.67 -12.81 49.96
N VAL A 22 4.60 -14.14 50.05
CA VAL A 22 5.02 -15.03 48.96
C VAL A 22 4.14 -14.83 47.73
N ALA A 23 2.83 -14.68 47.90
CA ALA A 23 1.92 -14.39 46.79
C ALA A 23 2.23 -13.03 46.12
N GLN A 24 2.49 -11.99 46.92
CA GLN A 24 2.89 -10.67 46.40
C GLN A 24 4.22 -10.71 45.64
N LEU A 25 5.23 -11.40 46.18
CA LEU A 25 6.51 -11.57 45.52
C LEU A 25 6.40 -12.36 44.21
N ALA A 26 5.53 -13.38 44.16
CA ALA A 26 5.27 -14.13 42.93
C ALA A 26 4.62 -13.24 41.85
N ASP A 27 3.66 -12.39 42.24
CA ASP A 27 3.04 -11.42 41.34
C ASP A 27 4.04 -10.36 40.85
N GLU A 28 4.89 -9.84 41.73
CA GLU A 28 5.93 -8.88 41.36
C GLU A 28 6.98 -9.51 40.44
N LEU A 29 7.43 -10.73 40.75
CA LEU A 29 8.35 -11.48 39.90
C LEU A 29 7.73 -11.76 38.53
N SER A 30 6.45 -12.11 38.47
CA SER A 30 5.70 -12.29 37.22
C SER A 30 5.67 -11.00 36.40
N ARG A 31 5.42 -9.85 37.04
CA ARG A 31 5.46 -8.53 36.36
C ARG A 31 6.85 -8.15 35.87
N VAL A 32 7.90 -8.40 36.68
CA VAL A 32 9.29 -8.13 36.29
C VAL A 32 9.71 -9.04 35.15
N THR A 33 9.34 -10.32 35.20
CA THR A 33 9.61 -11.29 34.13
C THR A 33 8.89 -10.88 32.85
N ALA A 34 7.62 -10.47 32.91
CA ALA A 34 6.90 -9.95 31.75
C ALA A 34 7.56 -8.70 31.17
N ARG A 35 8.03 -7.77 32.03
CA ARG A 35 8.77 -6.59 31.59
C ARG A 35 10.12 -6.93 30.98
N LEU A 36 10.86 -7.89 31.56
CA LEU A 36 12.12 -8.37 31.03
C LEU A 36 11.91 -9.06 29.69
N VAL A 37 10.90 -9.90 29.53
CA VAL A 37 10.56 -10.52 28.24
C VAL A 37 10.22 -9.45 27.19
N VAL A 38 9.49 -8.40 27.55
CA VAL A 38 9.22 -7.28 26.65
C VAL A 38 10.51 -6.51 26.29
N LEU A 39 11.41 -6.29 27.26
CA LEU A 39 12.69 -5.62 27.03
C LEU A 39 13.64 -6.49 26.20
N GLU A 40 13.73 -7.78 26.47
CA GLU A 40 14.51 -8.76 25.73
C GLU A 40 13.95 -8.92 24.32
N ARG A 41 12.63 -8.93 24.12
CA ARG A 41 12.03 -8.91 22.78
C ARG A 41 12.36 -7.62 22.03
N ARG A 42 12.25 -6.46 22.69
CA ARG A 42 12.68 -5.16 22.11
C ARG A 42 14.17 -5.09 21.81
N LEU A 43 15.00 -5.74 22.63
CA LEU A 43 16.45 -5.81 22.47
C LEU A 43 16.89 -6.88 21.46
N SER A 44 16.10 -7.94 21.27
CA SER A 44 16.37 -9.00 20.30
C SER A 44 16.33 -8.50 18.85
N GLY A 45 15.54 -7.45 18.58
CA GLY A 45 15.60 -6.67 17.33
C GLY A 45 16.54 -5.46 17.38
N ALA A 46 17.16 -5.18 18.53
CA ALA A 46 18.04 -4.04 18.70
C ALA A 46 19.45 -4.30 18.21
N GLY A 47 19.89 -5.56 18.10
CA GLY A 47 21.27 -5.98 17.74
C GLY A 47 22.35 -5.34 18.64
N ASP A 48 23.58 -5.85 18.58
CA ASP A 48 24.73 -5.22 19.27
C ASP A 48 25.75 -4.65 18.26
N GLY A 49 25.51 -4.86 16.96
CA GLY A 49 26.41 -4.48 15.87
C GLY A 49 26.20 -3.08 15.31
N ASP A 50 26.67 -2.85 14.10
CA ASP A 50 26.37 -1.61 13.38
C ASP A 50 24.90 -1.58 12.91
N VAL A 51 24.40 -0.37 12.60
CA VAL A 51 23.06 -0.21 12.05
C VAL A 51 23.03 -0.74 10.62
N ALA A 52 22.09 -1.64 10.33
CA ALA A 52 21.94 -2.21 9.00
C ALA A 52 21.61 -1.10 7.98
N ALA A 53 22.40 -1.03 6.91
CA ALA A 53 22.23 -0.05 5.84
C ALA A 53 21.14 -0.47 4.83
N LEU A 54 19.90 -0.66 5.33
CA LEU A 54 18.80 -1.20 4.53
C LEU A 54 18.39 -0.29 3.36
N ASP A 55 18.48 1.03 3.55
CA ASP A 55 18.15 2.06 2.55
C ASP A 55 19.34 2.42 1.62
N SER A 56 20.50 1.76 1.77
CA SER A 56 21.67 2.08 0.95
C SER A 56 21.44 1.70 -0.52
N VAL A 57 21.73 2.66 -1.40
CA VAL A 57 21.52 2.54 -2.85
C VAL A 57 22.79 2.10 -3.59
N ASP A 58 23.95 2.16 -2.95
CA ASP A 58 25.25 1.97 -3.63
C ASP A 58 25.37 0.60 -4.30
N GLU A 59 24.88 -0.44 -3.63
CA GLU A 59 24.89 -1.82 -4.11
C GLU A 59 23.81 -2.11 -5.17
N CYS A 60 22.77 -1.27 -5.27
CA CYS A 60 21.65 -1.43 -6.21
C CYS A 60 21.46 -0.23 -7.15
N ALA A 61 22.49 0.59 -7.34
CA ALA A 61 22.40 1.83 -8.10
C ALA A 61 21.90 1.63 -9.53
N ALA A 62 22.28 0.53 -10.17
CA ALA A 62 21.80 0.17 -11.51
C ALA A 62 20.29 -0.13 -11.53
N LEU A 63 19.79 -0.87 -10.52
CA LEU A 63 18.35 -1.15 -10.39
C LEU A 63 17.57 0.13 -10.17
N VAL A 64 18.02 0.98 -9.25
CA VAL A 64 17.36 2.27 -8.99
C VAL A 64 17.39 3.19 -10.20
N SER A 65 18.46 3.18 -10.99
CA SER A 65 18.52 3.93 -12.25
C SER A 65 17.48 3.42 -13.26
N ALA A 66 17.32 2.10 -13.40
CA ALA A 66 16.32 1.52 -14.29
C ALA A 66 14.89 1.83 -13.81
N LEU A 67 14.64 1.75 -12.51
CA LEU A 67 13.35 2.11 -11.89
C LEU A 67 13.00 3.58 -12.10
N ARG A 68 13.98 4.49 -12.02
CA ARG A 68 13.77 5.92 -12.32
C ARG A 68 13.45 6.17 -13.78
N ALA A 69 14.17 5.53 -14.71
CA ALA A 69 13.85 5.62 -16.13
C ALA A 69 12.43 5.10 -16.43
N ALA A 70 12.04 3.99 -15.80
CA ALA A 70 10.69 3.46 -15.90
C ALA A 70 9.64 4.39 -15.28
N TRP A 71 9.95 5.03 -14.16
CA TRP A 71 9.08 6.04 -13.54
C TRP A 71 8.80 7.19 -14.50
N ASP A 72 9.85 7.78 -15.08
CA ASP A 72 9.72 8.89 -16.02
C ASP A 72 8.93 8.49 -17.27
N ALA A 73 9.15 7.27 -17.77
CA ALA A 73 8.36 6.67 -18.84
C ALA A 73 6.88 6.53 -18.48
N GLU A 74 6.57 5.98 -17.30
CA GLU A 74 5.21 5.71 -16.81
C GLU A 74 4.44 6.96 -16.37
N GLN A 75 5.10 8.10 -16.14
CA GLN A 75 4.43 9.37 -15.83
C GLN A 75 3.61 9.90 -17.01
N GLU A 76 4.10 9.69 -18.22
CA GLU A 76 3.45 10.14 -19.46
C GLU A 76 2.40 9.13 -19.98
N LEU A 77 2.33 7.94 -19.39
CA LEU A 77 1.32 6.94 -19.71
C LEU A 77 0.12 7.05 -18.77
N LEU A 78 -1.06 6.80 -19.27
CA LEU A 78 -2.25 6.61 -18.46
C LEU A 78 -2.25 5.21 -17.85
N ALA A 79 -2.75 5.11 -16.61
CA ALA A 79 -3.05 3.82 -16.01
C ALA A 79 -4.22 3.13 -16.73
N GLU A 80 -4.22 1.80 -16.79
CA GLU A 80 -5.25 1.06 -17.54
C GLU A 80 -6.67 1.37 -17.05
N LYS A 81 -6.88 1.49 -15.74
CA LYS A 81 -8.17 1.88 -15.17
C LYS A 81 -8.66 3.25 -15.66
N VAL A 82 -7.73 4.18 -15.90
CA VAL A 82 -8.02 5.51 -16.43
C VAL A 82 -8.30 5.43 -17.92
N ARG A 83 -7.52 4.64 -18.69
CA ARG A 83 -7.81 4.40 -20.11
C ARG A 83 -9.20 3.83 -20.32
N VAL A 84 -9.58 2.82 -19.52
CA VAL A 84 -10.92 2.20 -19.59
C VAL A 84 -12.01 3.23 -19.32
N ALA A 85 -11.86 4.04 -18.27
CA ALA A 85 -12.84 5.08 -17.94
C ALA A 85 -12.98 6.12 -19.07
N LEU A 86 -11.86 6.60 -19.64
CA LEU A 86 -11.89 7.56 -20.74
C LEU A 86 -12.48 6.95 -22.02
N ARG A 87 -12.16 5.69 -22.33
CA ARG A 87 -12.75 4.99 -23.49
C ARG A 87 -14.26 4.81 -23.33
N GLN A 88 -14.73 4.54 -22.12
CA GLN A 88 -16.17 4.48 -21.81
C GLN A 88 -16.83 5.84 -22.03
N GLU A 89 -16.23 6.92 -21.53
CA GLU A 89 -16.74 8.28 -21.73
C GLU A 89 -16.84 8.65 -23.21
N VAL A 90 -15.80 8.36 -23.99
CA VAL A 90 -15.78 8.56 -25.45
C VAL A 90 -16.88 7.73 -26.13
N ALA A 91 -17.01 6.45 -25.80
CA ALA A 91 -18.02 5.57 -26.37
C ALA A 91 -19.45 5.99 -26.02
N GLU A 92 -19.71 6.45 -24.79
CA GLU A 92 -21.00 6.98 -24.37
C GLU A 92 -21.40 8.21 -25.18
N PHE A 93 -20.45 9.13 -25.39
CA PHE A 93 -20.68 10.33 -26.20
C PHE A 93 -20.94 10.02 -27.67
N GLU A 94 -20.18 9.10 -28.27
CA GLU A 94 -20.44 8.61 -29.62
C GLU A 94 -21.79 7.88 -29.72
N GLY A 95 -22.17 7.15 -28.68
CA GLY A 95 -23.49 6.55 -28.51
C GLY A 95 -24.62 7.59 -28.52
N MET A 96 -24.45 8.72 -27.82
CA MET A 96 -25.41 9.82 -27.85
C MET A 96 -25.52 10.44 -29.25
N LYS A 97 -24.39 10.68 -29.93
CA LYS A 97 -24.36 11.23 -31.29
C LYS A 97 -25.05 10.31 -32.31
N SER A 98 -24.77 9.01 -32.24
CA SER A 98 -25.41 8.02 -33.12
C SER A 98 -26.91 7.90 -32.86
N ARG A 99 -27.35 7.93 -31.60
CA ARG A 99 -28.78 7.97 -31.24
C ARG A 99 -29.48 9.23 -31.77
N LEU A 100 -28.86 10.40 -31.63
CA LEU A 100 -29.39 11.65 -32.17
C LEU A 100 -29.51 11.59 -33.69
N ALA A 101 -28.50 11.07 -34.40
CA ALA A 101 -28.54 10.88 -35.84
C ALA A 101 -29.70 9.95 -36.26
N ALA A 102 -29.91 8.85 -35.53
CA ALA A 102 -31.01 7.92 -35.77
C ALA A 102 -32.39 8.57 -35.53
N LEU A 103 -32.56 9.39 -34.48
CA LEU A 103 -33.80 10.12 -34.23
C LEU A 103 -34.09 11.15 -35.33
N ARG A 104 -33.08 11.91 -35.75
CA ARG A 104 -33.19 12.88 -36.86
C ARG A 104 -33.58 12.18 -38.16
N ALA A 105 -33.01 11.01 -38.45
CA ALA A 105 -33.39 10.21 -39.61
C ALA A 105 -34.86 9.74 -39.53
N LYS A 106 -35.35 9.31 -38.36
CA LYS A 106 -36.77 8.95 -38.15
C LYS A 106 -37.71 10.14 -38.36
N LEU A 107 -37.36 11.31 -37.83
CA LEU A 107 -38.13 12.55 -38.00
C LEU A 107 -38.25 12.97 -39.47
N GLY A 108 -37.21 12.72 -40.28
CA GLY A 108 -37.21 12.97 -41.73
C GLY A 108 -37.98 11.93 -42.56
N GLY A 109 -38.39 10.80 -41.97
CA GLY A 109 -39.12 9.74 -42.64
C GLY A 109 -40.59 10.08 -42.94
N ARG A 110 -41.12 9.59 -44.06
CA ARG A 110 -42.56 9.66 -44.36
C ARG A 110 -43.31 8.63 -43.54
N GLY A 111 -44.36 9.04 -42.82
CA GLY A 111 -45.28 8.14 -42.10
C GLY A 111 -45.37 8.35 -40.58
N VAL A 112 -44.60 9.27 -40.00
CA VAL A 112 -44.63 9.56 -38.56
C VAL A 112 -45.88 10.37 -38.18
N SER A 113 -46.62 9.89 -37.18
CA SER A 113 -47.80 10.60 -36.65
C SER A 113 -47.41 11.91 -35.96
N ARG A 114 -48.35 12.84 -35.76
CA ARG A 114 -48.06 14.12 -35.09
C ARG A 114 -47.53 13.93 -33.67
N TYR A 115 -48.19 13.09 -32.86
CA TYR A 115 -47.78 12.81 -31.48
C TYR A 115 -46.41 12.16 -31.41
N GLU A 116 -46.14 11.21 -32.29
CA GLU A 116 -44.83 10.54 -32.37
C GLU A 116 -43.73 11.52 -32.81
N ARG A 117 -44.04 12.42 -33.74
CA ARG A 117 -43.11 13.48 -34.15
C ARG A 117 -42.76 14.41 -32.99
N ASP A 118 -43.75 14.86 -32.22
CA ASP A 118 -43.53 15.75 -31.07
C ASP A 118 -42.69 15.04 -29.97
N HIS A 119 -42.93 13.74 -29.74
CA HIS A 119 -42.14 12.95 -28.80
C HIS A 119 -40.67 12.79 -29.25
N LEU A 120 -40.44 12.41 -30.51
CA LEU A 120 -39.11 12.25 -31.08
C LEU A 120 -38.34 13.58 -31.13
N ASP A 121 -39.02 14.69 -31.40
CA ASP A 121 -38.40 16.03 -31.40
C ASP A 121 -37.98 16.45 -29.98
N HIS A 122 -38.79 16.16 -28.96
CA HIS A 122 -38.42 16.39 -27.57
C HIS A 122 -37.18 15.56 -27.17
N GLU A 123 -37.16 14.27 -27.51
CA GLU A 123 -36.01 13.38 -27.24
C GLU A 123 -34.74 13.87 -27.96
N ALA A 124 -34.87 14.31 -29.21
CA ALA A 124 -33.74 14.87 -29.97
C ALA A 124 -33.16 16.13 -29.31
N ARG A 125 -34.01 17.08 -28.89
CA ARG A 125 -33.56 18.28 -28.17
C ARG A 125 -32.90 17.96 -26.84
N GLN A 126 -33.41 16.97 -26.12
CA GLN A 126 -32.80 16.51 -24.87
C GLN A 126 -31.39 15.96 -25.12
N LEU A 127 -31.21 15.12 -26.15
CA LEU A 127 -29.90 14.60 -26.52
C LEU A 127 -28.96 15.68 -27.02
N GLU A 128 -29.44 16.65 -27.81
CA GLU A 128 -28.63 17.79 -28.25
C GLU A 128 -28.09 18.60 -27.08
N TRP A 129 -28.93 18.85 -26.07
CA TRP A 129 -28.50 19.52 -24.84
C TRP A 129 -27.47 18.69 -24.07
N GLN A 130 -27.67 17.38 -23.92
CA GLN A 130 -26.72 16.50 -23.25
C GLN A 130 -25.37 16.43 -23.99
N ILE A 131 -25.39 16.40 -25.33
CA ILE A 131 -24.18 16.43 -26.17
C ILE A 131 -23.45 17.76 -25.98
N GLY A 132 -24.16 18.89 -26.08
CA GLY A 132 -23.55 20.21 -25.87
C GLY A 132 -22.97 20.39 -24.47
N ALA A 133 -23.59 19.79 -23.45
CA ALA A 133 -23.09 19.83 -22.07
C ALA A 133 -21.84 18.95 -21.84
N SER A 134 -21.65 17.89 -22.62
CA SER A 134 -20.54 16.92 -22.46
C SER A 134 -19.40 17.09 -23.46
N GLU A 135 -19.55 17.95 -24.47
CA GLU A 135 -18.59 18.12 -25.57
C GLU A 135 -17.17 18.47 -25.11
N ALA A 136 -17.02 19.36 -24.12
CA ALA A 136 -15.70 19.73 -23.59
C ALA A 136 -15.02 18.56 -22.84
N SER A 137 -15.81 17.76 -22.11
CA SER A 137 -15.29 16.58 -21.39
C SER A 137 -14.84 15.51 -22.38
N PHE A 138 -15.66 15.25 -23.40
CA PHE A 138 -15.32 14.36 -24.51
C PHE A 138 -14.04 14.78 -25.23
N ALA A 139 -13.91 16.05 -25.59
CA ALA A 139 -12.71 16.56 -26.28
C ALA A 139 -11.46 16.31 -25.41
N SER A 140 -11.54 16.65 -24.11
CA SER A 140 -10.44 16.38 -23.18
C SER A 140 -10.13 14.89 -23.02
N ALA A 141 -11.14 14.02 -22.94
CA ALA A 141 -10.95 12.58 -22.82
C ALA A 141 -10.31 11.99 -24.09
N SER A 142 -10.77 12.42 -25.26
CA SER A 142 -10.22 12.03 -26.56
C SER A 142 -8.77 12.48 -26.72
N ASP A 143 -8.45 13.73 -26.39
CA ASP A 143 -7.10 14.29 -26.49
C ASP A 143 -6.12 13.53 -25.57
N ARG A 144 -6.56 13.19 -24.35
CA ARG A 144 -5.75 12.40 -23.41
C ARG A 144 -5.50 10.97 -23.89
N LEU A 145 -6.49 10.33 -24.50
CA LEU A 145 -6.32 8.99 -25.08
C LEU A 145 -5.37 9.02 -26.29
N ALA A 146 -5.47 10.04 -27.14
CA ALA A 146 -4.56 10.21 -28.27
C ALA A 146 -3.11 10.44 -27.79
N ALA A 147 -2.91 11.29 -26.78
CA ALA A 147 -1.58 11.51 -26.19
C ALA A 147 -0.99 10.24 -25.55
N ASP A 148 -1.82 9.42 -24.88
CA ASP A 148 -1.41 8.12 -24.33
C ASP A 148 -1.04 7.12 -25.44
N GLU A 149 -1.81 7.10 -26.54
CA GLU A 149 -1.52 6.24 -27.70
C GLU A 149 -0.18 6.62 -28.32
N ASP A 150 0.03 7.90 -28.62
CA ASP A 150 1.30 8.42 -29.13
C ASP A 150 2.47 8.05 -28.21
N ALA A 151 2.34 8.33 -26.90
CA ALA A 151 3.37 7.99 -25.91
C ALA A 151 3.65 6.48 -25.84
N SER A 152 2.61 5.64 -25.96
CA SER A 152 2.73 4.19 -25.89
C SER A 152 3.46 3.56 -27.08
N THR A 153 3.51 4.26 -28.22
CA THR A 153 4.20 3.79 -29.43
C THR A 153 5.69 4.10 -29.45
N GLU A 154 6.19 4.93 -28.53
CA GLU A 154 7.61 5.28 -28.48
C GLU A 154 8.47 4.11 -27.94
N ASP A 155 9.37 3.59 -28.77
CA ASP A 155 10.22 2.42 -28.47
C ASP A 155 10.99 2.57 -27.14
N TRP A 156 11.63 3.73 -26.93
CA TRP A 156 12.43 3.97 -25.72
C TRP A 156 11.59 3.86 -24.43
N ARG A 157 10.30 4.23 -24.51
CA ARG A 157 9.38 4.19 -23.37
C ARG A 157 8.98 2.75 -23.08
N GLN A 158 8.68 1.96 -24.11
CA GLN A 158 8.41 0.53 -23.95
C GLN A 158 9.61 -0.21 -23.33
N GLU A 159 10.81 0.07 -23.83
CA GLU A 159 12.05 -0.48 -23.30
C GLU A 159 12.26 -0.09 -21.83
N ALA A 160 12.04 1.18 -21.48
CA ALA A 160 12.15 1.66 -20.11
C ALA A 160 11.14 0.99 -19.16
N VAL A 161 9.88 0.82 -19.58
CA VAL A 161 8.86 0.12 -18.78
C VAL A 161 9.23 -1.34 -18.56
N VAL A 162 9.66 -2.05 -19.61
CA VAL A 162 10.07 -3.46 -19.50
C VAL A 162 11.30 -3.62 -18.62
N ALA A 163 12.30 -2.74 -18.77
CA ALA A 163 13.47 -2.71 -17.89
C ALA A 163 13.08 -2.41 -16.44
N GLY A 164 12.11 -1.52 -16.23
CA GLY A 164 11.55 -1.20 -14.92
C GLY A 164 10.87 -2.39 -14.26
N ASP A 165 9.99 -3.10 -14.96
CA ASP A 165 9.30 -4.27 -14.43
C ASP A 165 10.28 -5.37 -14.05
N LYS A 166 11.32 -5.58 -14.86
CA LYS A 166 12.43 -6.48 -14.51
C LYS A 166 13.18 -5.99 -13.26
N ALA A 167 13.51 -4.71 -13.20
CA ALA A 167 14.22 -4.13 -12.06
C ALA A 167 13.41 -4.20 -10.76
N ARG A 168 12.07 -4.11 -10.82
CA ARG A 168 11.19 -4.28 -9.64
C ARG A 168 11.25 -5.70 -9.09
N ALA A 169 11.25 -6.71 -9.96
CA ALA A 169 11.40 -8.11 -9.55
C ALA A 169 12.76 -8.34 -8.89
N GLU A 170 13.84 -7.85 -9.53
CA GLU A 170 15.20 -7.95 -8.98
C GLU A 170 15.35 -7.16 -7.67
N MET A 171 14.64 -6.02 -7.52
CA MET A 171 14.63 -5.23 -6.28
C MET A 171 13.98 -5.98 -5.11
N GLN A 172 12.94 -6.78 -5.35
CA GLN A 172 12.33 -7.62 -4.32
C GLN A 172 13.30 -8.70 -3.83
N ASP A 173 13.95 -9.40 -4.76
CA ASP A 173 14.96 -10.42 -4.42
C ASP A 173 16.15 -9.81 -3.66
N PHE A 174 16.58 -8.63 -4.10
CA PHE A 174 17.65 -7.87 -3.46
C PHE A 174 17.26 -7.43 -2.04
N ALA A 175 16.06 -6.88 -1.85
CA ALA A 175 15.54 -6.52 -0.54
C ALA A 175 15.44 -7.75 0.38
N ALA A 176 15.02 -8.90 -0.14
CA ALA A 176 14.95 -10.14 0.61
C ALA A 176 16.34 -10.61 1.08
N ALA A 177 17.31 -10.67 0.16
CA ALA A 177 18.68 -11.03 0.49
C ALA A 177 19.28 -10.09 1.54
N ARG A 178 19.00 -8.79 1.44
CA ARG A 178 19.47 -7.78 2.37
C ARG A 178 18.87 -7.93 3.77
N VAL A 179 17.56 -8.15 3.87
CA VAL A 179 16.89 -8.42 5.16
C VAL A 179 17.44 -9.70 5.79
N SER A 180 17.56 -10.79 5.01
CA SER A 180 18.12 -12.06 5.50
C SER A 180 19.56 -11.93 5.96
N SER A 181 20.40 -11.19 5.23
CA SER A 181 21.79 -10.94 5.60
C SER A 181 21.89 -10.14 6.92
N ALA A 182 21.11 -9.07 7.05
CA ALA A 182 21.09 -8.26 8.27
C ALA A 182 20.64 -9.06 9.50
N LEU A 183 19.63 -9.93 9.34
CA LEU A 183 19.18 -10.84 10.40
C LEU A 183 20.23 -11.89 10.74
N GLY A 184 20.85 -12.52 9.74
CA GLY A 184 21.88 -13.53 9.92
C GLY A 184 23.14 -12.99 10.62
N ALA A 185 23.49 -11.74 10.34
CA ALA A 185 24.60 -11.03 10.97
C ALA A 185 24.24 -10.35 12.30
N SER A 186 22.97 -10.47 12.76
CA SER A 186 22.49 -9.85 14.01
C SER A 186 22.71 -8.32 14.07
N LEU A 187 22.57 -7.64 12.93
CA LEU A 187 22.72 -6.18 12.82
C LEU A 187 21.56 -5.44 13.50
N ARG A 188 21.81 -4.18 13.90
CA ARG A 188 20.76 -3.34 14.47
C ARG A 188 19.85 -2.83 13.38
N MET A 189 18.56 -3.11 13.48
CA MET A 189 17.60 -2.61 12.50
C MET A 189 17.36 -1.09 12.65
N PRO A 190 17.25 -0.34 11.54
CA PRO A 190 16.91 1.08 11.56
C PRO A 190 15.61 1.38 12.32
N VAL A 191 15.49 2.63 12.80
CA VAL A 191 14.31 3.07 13.56
C VAL A 191 13.02 2.92 12.75
N TRP A 192 12.99 3.42 11.51
CA TRP A 192 11.83 3.29 10.63
C TRP A 192 11.42 1.84 10.41
N PHE A 193 12.37 0.90 10.37
CA PHE A 193 12.10 -0.52 10.13
C PHE A 193 11.40 -1.13 11.34
N ARG A 194 11.92 -0.84 12.54
CA ARG A 194 11.31 -1.29 13.80
C ARG A 194 9.95 -0.65 14.06
N VAL A 195 9.79 0.63 13.72
CA VAL A 195 8.51 1.35 13.86
C VAL A 195 7.49 0.85 12.84
N GLY A 196 7.93 0.59 11.60
CA GLY A 196 7.04 0.20 10.50
C GLY A 196 6.60 -1.26 10.57
N VAL A 197 7.54 -2.19 10.62
CA VAL A 197 7.24 -3.64 10.55
C VAL A 197 6.92 -4.22 11.93
N GLY A 198 7.55 -3.71 12.98
CA GLY A 198 7.43 -4.25 14.34
C GLY A 198 8.25 -5.51 14.56
N GLU A 199 7.84 -6.30 15.55
CA GLU A 199 8.56 -7.52 15.98
C GLU A 199 8.32 -8.70 15.04
N ILE A 200 9.26 -9.64 14.98
CA ILE A 200 9.09 -10.86 14.17
C ILE A 200 7.93 -11.69 14.75
N THR A 201 7.00 -12.09 13.90
CA THR A 201 5.82 -12.87 14.31
C THR A 201 6.18 -14.32 14.63
N THR A 202 5.59 -14.86 15.70
CA THR A 202 5.70 -16.28 16.10
C THR A 202 4.32 -16.93 16.15
N PRO A 203 4.16 -18.21 15.74
CA PRO A 203 5.21 -19.14 15.30
C PRO A 203 5.64 -19.00 13.83
N ASP A 204 4.83 -18.33 12.98
CA ASP A 204 5.13 -18.15 11.56
C ASP A 204 5.72 -16.74 11.27
N PRO A 205 7.01 -16.64 10.88
CA PRO A 205 7.64 -15.37 10.52
C PRO A 205 7.37 -14.95 9.07
N ALA A 206 6.75 -15.79 8.24
CA ALA A 206 6.61 -15.53 6.80
C ALA A 206 5.82 -14.25 6.47
N PRO A 207 4.70 -13.92 7.14
CA PRO A 207 4.00 -12.65 6.90
C PRO A 207 4.85 -11.42 7.25
N TRP A 208 5.61 -11.51 8.35
CA TRP A 208 6.52 -10.45 8.77
C TRP A 208 7.65 -10.24 7.75
N LEU A 209 8.27 -11.34 7.30
CA LEU A 209 9.33 -11.28 6.29
C LEU A 209 8.83 -10.66 4.98
N ARG A 210 7.64 -11.06 4.49
CA ARG A 210 7.05 -10.47 3.28
C ARG A 210 6.86 -8.96 3.40
N ALA A 211 6.30 -8.50 4.53
CA ALA A 211 6.10 -7.08 4.75
C ALA A 211 7.42 -6.31 4.88
N ALA A 212 8.42 -6.90 5.56
CA ALA A 212 9.77 -6.33 5.68
C ALA A 212 10.44 -6.16 4.32
N VAL A 213 10.40 -7.20 3.48
CA VAL A 213 10.96 -7.17 2.12
C VAL A 213 10.25 -6.11 1.28
N ALA A 214 8.92 -6.11 1.28
CA ALA A 214 8.12 -5.16 0.51
C ALA A 214 8.39 -3.71 0.93
N LEU A 215 8.56 -3.46 2.23
CA LEU A 215 8.88 -2.13 2.74
C LEU A 215 10.29 -1.67 2.33
N VAL A 216 11.30 -2.53 2.43
CA VAL A 216 12.67 -2.20 1.97
C VAL A 216 12.68 -1.92 0.47
N ALA A 217 12.05 -2.77 -0.34
CA ALA A 217 11.94 -2.59 -1.77
C ALA A 217 11.24 -1.26 -2.12
N TYR A 218 10.14 -0.93 -1.43
CA TYR A 218 9.42 0.34 -1.60
C TYR A 218 10.29 1.56 -1.32
N ARG A 219 11.05 1.55 -0.22
CA ARG A 219 11.92 2.67 0.16
C ARG A 219 13.05 2.85 -0.85
N LEU A 220 13.63 1.76 -1.36
CA LEU A 220 14.66 1.80 -2.39
C LEU A 220 14.13 2.27 -3.74
N GLU A 221 12.94 1.80 -4.17
CA GLU A 221 12.31 2.19 -5.44
C GLU A 221 11.93 3.67 -5.45
N TYR A 222 11.27 4.16 -4.39
CA TYR A 222 10.72 5.52 -4.34
C TYR A 222 11.60 6.53 -3.60
N GLY A 223 12.80 6.12 -3.16
CA GLY A 223 13.75 6.98 -2.48
C GLY A 223 13.21 7.57 -1.18
N VAL A 224 12.49 6.77 -0.39
CA VAL A 224 11.94 7.21 0.89
C VAL A 224 13.05 7.14 1.95
N ASP A 225 13.43 8.30 2.48
CA ASP A 225 14.50 8.48 3.46
C ASP A 225 14.01 8.91 4.85
N ASP A 226 12.69 9.08 5.01
CA ASP A 226 12.11 9.53 6.29
C ASP A 226 12.47 8.53 7.41
N PRO A 227 13.08 9.01 8.52
CA PRO A 227 13.57 8.16 9.61
C PRO A 227 12.47 7.65 10.54
N VAL A 228 11.27 8.23 10.47
CA VAL A 228 10.15 7.91 11.35
C VAL A 228 8.98 7.32 10.57
N ASN A 229 8.65 7.91 9.43
CA ASN A 229 7.57 7.43 8.57
C ASN A 229 8.11 6.45 7.52
N PRO A 230 7.94 5.12 7.70
CA PRO A 230 8.57 4.12 6.86
C PRO A 230 8.17 4.21 5.39
N LEU A 231 6.96 4.69 5.08
CA LEU A 231 6.42 4.82 3.73
C LEU A 231 6.48 6.26 3.19
N GLY A 232 6.88 7.24 4.00
CA GLY A 232 6.91 8.65 3.62
C GLY A 232 5.52 9.23 3.35
N ALA A 233 5.46 10.28 2.52
CA ALA A 233 4.21 10.95 2.19
C ALA A 233 3.26 10.04 1.39
N VAL A 234 1.97 10.07 1.74
CA VAL A 234 0.94 9.29 1.06
C VAL A 234 0.85 9.72 -0.40
N PRO A 235 1.04 8.81 -1.38
CA PRO A 235 0.95 9.13 -2.80
C PRO A 235 -0.50 9.43 -3.21
N SER A 236 -0.65 10.19 -4.31
CA SER A 236 -1.95 10.54 -4.89
C SER A 236 -2.04 10.06 -6.34
N ALA A 237 -3.11 9.35 -6.66
CA ALA A 237 -3.43 8.89 -8.02
C ALA A 237 -4.24 9.92 -8.84
N SER A 238 -4.34 11.16 -8.37
CA SER A 238 -5.20 12.21 -8.97
C SER A 238 -4.86 12.56 -10.42
N SER A 239 -3.59 12.46 -10.83
CA SER A 239 -3.17 12.69 -12.22
C SER A 239 -3.68 11.61 -13.18
N GLY A 240 -3.93 10.39 -12.68
CA GLY A 240 -4.25 9.22 -13.49
C GLY A 240 -3.06 8.63 -14.28
N SER A 241 -1.86 9.19 -14.13
CA SER A 241 -0.63 8.63 -14.72
C SER A 241 -0.32 7.25 -14.15
N ALA A 242 0.23 6.36 -14.96
CA ALA A 242 0.54 4.98 -14.58
C ALA A 242 1.48 4.91 -13.38
N ALA A 243 2.53 5.73 -13.35
CA ALA A 243 3.51 5.77 -12.26
C ALA A 243 2.88 6.09 -10.89
N TRP A 244 2.09 7.16 -10.80
CA TRP A 244 1.42 7.56 -9.56
C TRP A 244 0.34 6.59 -9.12
N VAL A 245 -0.42 6.04 -10.08
CA VAL A 245 -1.40 4.99 -9.81
C VAL A 245 -0.72 3.76 -9.21
N ARG A 246 0.37 3.29 -9.82
CA ARG A 246 1.16 2.15 -9.35
C ARG A 246 1.69 2.39 -7.94
N ARG A 247 2.34 3.54 -7.69
CA ARG A 247 2.85 3.88 -6.34
C ARG A 247 1.75 3.89 -5.30
N THR A 248 0.55 4.35 -5.66
CA THR A 248 -0.61 4.37 -4.76
C THR A 248 -1.10 2.96 -4.42
N GLU A 249 -1.15 2.07 -5.42
CA GLU A 249 -1.53 0.67 -5.24
C GLU A 249 -0.50 -0.07 -4.39
N VAL A 250 0.80 0.05 -4.69
CA VAL A 250 1.87 -0.56 -3.89
C VAL A 250 1.86 -0.04 -2.45
N HIS A 251 1.69 1.27 -2.27
CA HIS A 251 1.58 1.86 -0.94
C HIS A 251 0.38 1.29 -0.17
N ALA A 252 -0.79 1.19 -0.80
CA ALA A 252 -1.99 0.62 -0.17
C ALA A 252 -1.79 -0.86 0.22
N ASP A 253 -1.15 -1.64 -0.65
CA ASP A 253 -0.84 -3.05 -0.38
C ASP A 253 0.10 -3.21 0.81
N ILE A 254 1.17 -2.40 0.91
CA ILE A 254 2.09 -2.46 2.04
C ILE A 254 1.39 -2.00 3.33
N VAL A 255 0.58 -0.93 3.28
CA VAL A 255 -0.22 -0.51 4.45
C VAL A 255 -1.14 -1.63 4.92
N SER A 256 -1.80 -2.34 4.00
CA SER A 256 -2.65 -3.50 4.32
C SER A 256 -1.85 -4.63 4.98
N GLN A 257 -0.67 -4.96 4.43
CA GLN A 257 0.23 -5.96 5.01
C GLN A 257 0.68 -5.57 6.43
N LEU A 258 1.14 -4.33 6.64
CA LEU A 258 1.57 -3.84 7.95
C LEU A 258 0.40 -3.80 8.95
N ALA A 259 -0.78 -3.38 8.52
CA ALA A 259 -1.99 -3.40 9.36
C ALA A 259 -2.35 -4.83 9.78
N SER A 260 -2.23 -5.81 8.88
CA SER A 260 -2.49 -7.23 9.19
C SER A 260 -1.55 -7.77 10.27
N LEU A 261 -0.26 -7.37 10.28
CA LEU A 261 0.68 -7.74 11.33
C LEU A 261 0.27 -7.14 12.68
N SER A 262 -0.12 -5.86 12.70
CA SER A 262 -0.55 -5.19 13.93
C SER A 262 -1.80 -5.80 14.56
N ALA A 263 -2.70 -6.37 13.75
CA ALA A 263 -3.90 -7.05 14.22
C ALA A 263 -3.56 -8.39 14.90
N VAL A 264 -2.56 -9.12 14.38
CA VAL A 264 -2.06 -10.36 15.00
C VAL A 264 -1.47 -10.08 16.39
N PHE A 265 -0.77 -8.97 16.57
CA PHE A 265 -0.21 -8.58 17.87
C PHE A 265 -1.24 -8.21 18.94
N ARG A 266 -2.49 -7.89 18.57
CA ARG A 266 -3.55 -7.57 19.55
C ARG A 266 -4.33 -8.81 20.03
N LEU A 267 -4.11 -9.96 19.39
CA LEU A 267 -4.82 -11.22 19.68
C LEU A 267 -3.97 -12.22 20.49
N GLN A 268 -2.69 -11.92 20.73
CA GLN A 268 -1.78 -12.70 21.59
C GLN A 268 -1.56 -11.98 22.92
#